data_AF-A0A4Q8R304-F1
#
_entry.id   AF-A0A4Q8R304-F1
#
_cell.length_a   1.000
_cell.length_b   1.000
_cell.length_c   1.000
_cell.angle_alpha   90.00
_cell.angle_beta   90.00
_cell.angle_gamma   90.00
#
_symmetry.space_group_name_H-M   'P 1'
#
loop_
_entity.id
_entity.type
_entity.pdbx_description
1 polymer ?
#
loop_
_entity_poly.entity_id
_entity_poly.type
_entity_poly.pdbx_seq_one_letter_code
_entity_poly.pdbx_strand_id
1 'polypeptide(L)' 'MPLYHFDLVNTKTVADQGGAELADDIAAMDSADNIARRLLGEHPNLKNRHYSILVTNEDGDEICRLPLDIIH' A
#
# COMPACT_ATOMS: atom_id res chain seq x y z
N MET A 1 13.22 -13.92 -4.54
CA MET A 1 11.85 -13.47 -4.86
C MET A 1 11.92 -11.95 -4.89
N PRO A 2 11.25 -11.26 -5.84
CA PRO A 2 11.33 -9.80 -5.90
C PRO A 2 10.83 -9.18 -4.59
N LEU A 3 11.56 -8.18 -4.11
CA LEU A 3 11.20 -7.42 -2.92
C LEU A 3 10.26 -6.28 -3.32
N TYR A 4 9.10 -6.20 -2.67
CA TYR A 4 8.17 -5.09 -2.84
C TYR A 4 8.09 -4.28 -1.58
N HIS A 5 8.04 -2.96 -1.73
CA HIS A 5 7.84 -2.00 -0.66
C HIS A 5 6.42 -1.47 -0.67
N PHE A 6 5.83 -1.38 0.52
CA PHE A 6 4.48 -0.88 0.73
C PHE A 6 4.57 0.42 1.52
N ASP A 7 4.33 1.55 0.86
CA ASP A 7 4.37 2.85 1.47
C ASP A 7 2.96 3.43 1.62
N LEU A 8 2.61 3.83 2.83
CA LEU A 8 1.39 4.58 3.08
C LEU A 8 1.66 6.05 2.80
N VAL A 9 1.27 6.50 1.61
CA VAL A 9 1.49 7.85 1.12
C VAL A 9 0.23 8.71 1.22
N ASN A 10 0.43 9.98 1.48
CA ASN A 10 -0.57 11.03 1.49
C ASN A 10 0.08 12.30 0.95
N THR A 11 -0.74 13.22 0.47
CA THR A 11 -0.39 14.61 0.09
C THR A 11 0.60 15.31 1.03
N LYS A 12 0.68 14.91 2.31
CA LYS A 12 1.56 15.50 3.33
C LYS A 12 2.45 14.51 4.09
N THR A 13 2.32 13.20 3.88
CA THR A 13 2.95 12.22 4.76
C THR A 13 3.27 10.94 4.01
N VAL A 14 4.46 10.40 4.21
CA VAL A 14 4.86 9.08 3.72
C VAL A 14 5.24 8.25 4.94
N ALA A 15 4.64 7.07 5.08
CA ALA A 15 4.93 6.13 6.15
C ALA A 15 5.17 4.74 5.56
N ASP A 16 6.39 4.25 5.64
CA ASP A 16 6.74 2.88 5.25
C ASP A 16 5.91 1.89 6.08
N GLN A 17 5.17 1.02 5.40
CA GLN A 17 4.44 -0.10 6.00
C GLN A 17 5.26 -1.40 5.98
N GLY A 18 6.49 -1.33 5.46
CA GLY A 18 7.43 -2.43 5.34
C GLY A 18 7.51 -2.99 3.93
N GLY A 19 8.51 -3.86 3.73
CA GLY A 19 8.69 -4.62 2.51
C GLY A 19 8.32 -6.09 2.67
N ALA A 20 7.84 -6.71 1.60
CA ALA A 20 7.57 -8.15 1.53
C ALA A 20 8.17 -8.77 0.27
N GLU A 21 8.80 -9.93 0.42
CA GLU A 21 9.22 -10.75 -0.71
C GLU A 21 8.00 -11.47 -1.28
N LEU A 22 7.61 -11.13 -2.50
CA LEU A 22 6.42 -11.69 -3.15
C LEU A 22 6.80 -12.34 -4.47
N ALA A 23 5.93 -13.22 -4.97
CA ALA A 23 6.19 -13.97 -6.18
C ALA A 23 6.18 -13.08 -7.43
N ASP A 24 5.22 -12.16 -7.51
CA ASP A 24 4.91 -11.35 -8.68
C ASP A 24 4.04 -10.14 -8.30
N ASP A 25 3.86 -9.21 -9.25
CA ASP A 25 3.08 -7.98 -9.09
C ASP A 25 1.64 -8.26 -8.63
N ILE A 26 1.07 -9.39 -9.03
CA ILE A 26 -0.29 -9.79 -8.63
C ILE A 26 -0.34 -10.06 -7.12
N ALA A 27 0.62 -10.83 -6.59
CA ALA A 27 0.74 -11.05 -5.16
C ALA A 27 0.99 -9.74 -4.38
N ALA A 28 1.72 -8.79 -4.97
CA ALA A 28 1.93 -7.46 -4.41
C ALA A 28 0.63 -6.65 -4.33
N MET A 29 -0.18 -6.66 -5.38
CA MET A 29 -1.50 -6.02 -5.39
C MET A 29 -2.44 -6.63 -4.34
N ASP A 30 -2.50 -7.96 -4.22
CA ASP A 30 -3.34 -8.62 -3.21
C ASP A 30 -2.89 -8.29 -1.78
N SER A 31 -1.57 -8.24 -1.56
CA SER A 31 -1.01 -7.82 -0.27
C SER A 31 -1.35 -6.37 0.06
N ALA A 32 -1.29 -5.46 -0.92
CA ALA A 32 -1.66 -4.07 -0.74
C ALA A 32 -3.14 -3.89 -0.38
N ASP A 33 -4.05 -4.66 -0.99
CA ASP A 33 -5.48 -4.65 -0.64
C ASP A 33 -5.71 -5.14 0.80
N ASN A 34 -5.00 -6.20 1.21
CA ASN A 34 -5.04 -6.70 2.58
C ASN A 34 -4.53 -5.68 3.60
N ILE A 35 -3.41 -5.00 3.31
CA ILE A 35 -2.86 -3.92 4.16
C ILE A 35 -3.87 -2.77 4.25
N ALA A 36 -4.45 -2.37 3.12
CA ALA A 36 -5.45 -1.30 3.08
C ALA A 36 -6.68 -1.62 3.96
N ARG A 37 -7.24 -2.82 3.83
CA ARG A 37 -8.38 -3.26 4.66
C ARG A 37 -8.04 -3.32 6.13
N ARG A 38 -6.84 -3.82 6.47
CA ARG A 38 -6.38 -3.90 7.85
C ARG A 38 -6.22 -2.50 8.47
N LEU A 39 -5.56 -1.59 7.76
CA LEU A 39 -5.42 -0.19 8.17
C LEU A 39 -6.76 0.51 8.33
N LEU A 40 -7.73 0.26 7.46
CA LEU A 40 -9.08 0.80 7.60
C LEU A 40 -9.85 0.21 8.79
N GLY A 41 -9.61 -1.07 9.10
CA GLY A 41 -10.16 -1.72 10.30
C GLY A 41 -9.58 -1.15 11.60
N GLU A 42 -8.27 -0.91 11.65
CA GLU A 42 -7.58 -0.36 12.83
C GLU A 42 -7.75 1.17 12.95
N HIS A 43 -7.76 1.87 11.82
CA HIS A 43 -7.81 3.32 11.71
C HIS A 43 -8.73 3.79 10.57
N PRO A 44 -10.06 3.73 10.76
CA PRO A 44 -11.03 4.18 9.75
C PRO A 44 -10.89 5.68 9.39
N ASN A 45 -10.24 6.46 10.26
CA ASN A 45 -9.91 7.87 10.03
C ASN A 45 -8.94 8.09 8.85
N LEU A 46 -8.19 7.06 8.42
CA LEU A 46 -7.27 7.16 7.27
C LEU A 46 -8.03 7.38 5.96
N LYS A 47 -9.26 6.86 5.84
CA LYS A 47 -10.13 7.03 4.66
C LYS A 47 -10.38 8.51 4.34
N ASN A 48 -10.70 9.29 5.37
CA ASN A 48 -10.99 10.72 5.26
C ASN A 48 -9.77 11.61 5.01
N ARG A 49 -8.57 11.03 4.96
CA ARG A 49 -7.33 11.79 4.89
C ARG A 49 -6.58 11.58 3.58
N HIS A 50 -7.20 10.97 2.58
CA HIS A 50 -6.62 10.73 1.24
C HIS A 50 -5.31 9.95 1.26
N TYR A 51 -5.21 8.99 2.18
CA TYR A 51 -4.10 8.06 2.18
C TYR A 51 -4.20 7.08 1.01
N SER A 52 -3.06 6.62 0.51
CA SER A 52 -2.94 5.59 -0.51
C SER A 52 -1.82 4.62 -0.14
N ILE A 53 -1.99 3.34 -0.41
CA ILE A 53 -0.89 2.37 -0.40
C ILE A 53 -0.21 2.46 -1.75
N LEU A 54 1.07 2.83 -1.74
CA LEU A 54 1.96 2.80 -2.89
C LEU A 54 2.77 1.51 -2.82
N VAL A 55 2.74 0.73 -3.89
CA VAL A 55 3.55 -0.47 -4.04
C VAL A 55 4.67 -0.18 -5.01
N THR A 56 5.90 -0.31 -4.53
CA THR A 56 7.10 -0.18 -5.36
C THR A 56 7.87 -1.49 -5.38
N ASN A 57 8.55 -1.79 -6.48
CA ASN A 57 9.48 -2.93 -6.54
C ASN A 57 10.86 -2.55 -5.98
N GLU A 58 11.79 -3.50 -6.00
CA GLU A 58 13.17 -3.30 -5.54
C GLU A 58 13.95 -2.25 -6.34
N ASP A 59 13.55 -1.99 -7.60
CA ASP A 59 14.09 -0.95 -8.46
C ASP A 59 13.49 0.44 -8.15
N GLY A 60 12.47 0.52 -7.28
CA GLY A 60 11.73 1.73 -6.95
C GLY A 60 10.66 2.12 -7.97
N ASP A 61 10.33 1.22 -8.89
CA ASP A 61 9.28 1.41 -9.89
C ASP A 61 7.89 1.23 -9.26
N GLU A 62 6.97 2.16 -9.55
CA GLU A 62 5.59 2.12 -9.04
C GLU A 62 4.81 1.01 -9.75
N ILE A 63 4.53 -0.06 -9.02
CA ILE A 63 3.75 -1.19 -9.53
C ILE A 63 2.27 -0.86 -9.46
N CYS A 64 1.81 -0.37 -8.31
CA CYS A 64 0.42 0.04 -8.15
C CYS A 64 0.25 1.06 -7.03
N ARG A 65 -0.87 1.79 -7.10
CA ARG A 65 -1.29 2.72 -6.06
C ARG A 65 -2.77 2.54 -5.74
N LEU A 66 -3.06 2.22 -4.48
CA LEU A 66 -4.40 1.93 -3.96
C LEU A 66 -4.85 3.05 -3.00
N PRO A 67 -5.77 3.94 -3.40
CA PRO A 67 -6.34 4.93 -2.51
C PRO A 67 -7.22 4.27 -1.44
N LEU A 68 -7.00 4.59 -0.16
CA LEU A 68 -7.84 4.07 0.93
C LEU A 68 -9.27 4.63 0.89
N ASP A 69 -9.48 5.80 0.27
CA ASP A 69 -10.79 6.45 0.14
C ASP A 69 -11.80 5.63 -0.69
N ILE A 70 -11.32 4.87 -1.67
CA ILE A 70 -12.18 4.10 -2.58
C ILE A 70 -12.43 2.66 -2.12
N ILE A 71 -11.72 2.19 -1.08
CA ILE A 71 -11.91 0.85 -0.51
C ILE A 71 -13.20 0.88 0.31
N HIS A 72 -14.19 0.08 -0.11
CA HIS A 72 -15.54 0.04 0.47
C HIS A 72 -15.65 -0.94 1.63
#